data_AF-A0A366HBF9-F1
#
_entry.id   AF-A0A366HBF9-F1
#
_cell.length_a   1.000
_cell.length_b   1.000
_cell.length_c   1.000
_cell.angle_alpha   90.00
_cell.angle_beta   90.00
_cell.angle_gamma   90.00
#
_symmetry.space_group_name_H-M   'P 1'
#
loop_
_entity.id
_entity.type
_entity.pdbx_description
1 polymer ?
#
loop_
_entity_poly.entity_id
_entity_poly.type
_entity_poly.pdbx_seq_one_letter_code
_entity_poly.pdbx_strand_id
1 'polypeptide(L)'
;MNTNAIAATAMNAAPDTDAPTHHLTSGEWKALHRIKVAARLSIGLVWVWEGLMPKMLFPNATQFEMVRRSGWWVGSPEETLWWLGAAMVVAGIAIMSGIWERAAALVSTLAVLVLMVLVIGTNPEALHDPFGGLVKDACLFTCAALVWWWPKALGR
;
A
#
# COMPACT_ATOMS: atom_id res chain seq x y z
N MET A 1 51.75 -38.02 22.80
CA MET A 1 50.49 -37.68 22.11
C MET A 1 50.25 -36.20 22.30
N ASN A 2 50.30 -35.42 21.21
CA ASN A 2 50.35 -33.95 21.29
C ASN A 2 48.93 -33.37 21.20
N THR A 3 48.47 -32.77 22.30
CA THR A 3 47.13 -32.18 22.51
C THR A 3 46.81 -31.04 21.52
N ASN A 4 47.81 -30.53 20.81
CA ASN A 4 47.67 -29.39 19.90
C ASN A 4 47.10 -29.75 18.52
N ALA A 5 47.01 -31.04 18.17
CA ALA A 5 46.46 -31.48 16.89
C ALA A 5 44.91 -31.51 16.85
N ILE A 6 44.25 -31.56 18.00
CA ILE A 6 42.77 -31.63 18.08
C ILE A 6 42.14 -30.23 18.00
N ALA A 7 42.84 -29.19 18.47
CA ALA A 7 42.33 -27.82 18.46
C ALA A 7 42.36 -27.16 17.06
N ALA A 8 43.34 -27.51 16.21
CA ALA A 8 43.45 -26.92 14.87
C ALA A 8 42.39 -27.43 13.88
N THR A 9 41.89 -28.65 14.07
CA THR A 9 40.86 -29.25 13.20
C THR A 9 39.46 -28.73 13.51
N ALA A 10 39.22 -28.24 14.73
CA ALA A 10 37.91 -27.71 15.15
C ALA A 10 37.65 -26.26 14.72
N MET A 11 38.69 -25.50 14.32
CA MET A 11 38.58 -24.08 13.94
C MET A 11 38.48 -23.83 12.43
N ASN A 12 38.48 -24.89 11.61
CA ASN A 12 38.36 -24.82 10.14
C ASN A 12 36.99 -25.28 9.61
N ALA A 13 36.00 -25.46 10.49
CA ALA A 13 34.61 -25.54 10.04
C ALA A 13 34.18 -24.14 9.62
N ALA A 14 34.40 -23.81 8.34
CA ALA A 14 33.70 -22.72 7.70
C ALA A 14 32.20 -22.87 8.04
N PRO A 15 31.49 -21.80 8.43
CA PRO A 15 30.05 -21.88 8.54
C PRO A 15 29.54 -22.36 7.19
N ASP A 16 28.85 -23.49 7.22
CA ASP A 16 28.17 -24.07 6.06
C ASP A 16 27.27 -22.98 5.49
N THR A 17 27.79 -22.31 4.47
CA THR A 17 27.18 -21.15 3.81
C THR A 17 26.35 -21.60 2.62
N ASP A 18 26.06 -22.90 2.54
CA ASP A 18 25.05 -23.48 1.68
C ASP A 18 23.68 -23.36 2.35
N ALA A 19 23.31 -22.15 2.78
CA ALA A 19 21.90 -21.84 2.94
C ALA A 19 21.27 -22.09 1.56
N PRO A 20 20.36 -23.06 1.40
CA PRO A 20 19.86 -23.44 0.09
C PRO A 20 19.22 -22.19 -0.53
N THR A 21 19.88 -21.62 -1.54
CA THR A 21 19.29 -20.57 -2.36
C THR A 21 18.16 -21.24 -3.10
N HIS A 22 16.95 -21.16 -2.53
CA HIS A 22 15.76 -21.77 -3.11
C HIS A 22 15.47 -21.07 -4.45
N HIS A 23 16.01 -21.63 -5.53
CA HIS A 23 15.82 -21.11 -6.87
C HIS A 23 14.36 -21.34 -7.27
N LEU A 24 13.57 -20.27 -7.22
CA LEU A 24 12.18 -20.29 -7.64
C LEU A 24 12.07 -20.76 -9.10
N THR A 25 11.19 -21.73 -9.34
CA THR A 25 10.85 -22.24 -10.67
C THR A 25 10.15 -21.16 -11.51
N SER A 26 10.20 -21.29 -12.83
CA SER A 26 9.51 -20.37 -13.75
C SER A 26 7.99 -20.30 -13.51
N GLY A 27 7.39 -21.36 -12.96
CA GLY A 27 5.97 -21.39 -12.58
C GLY A 27 5.70 -20.52 -11.35
N GLU A 28 6.52 -20.64 -10.31
CA GLU A 28 6.44 -19.83 -9.09
C GLU A 28 6.67 -18.35 -9.38
N TRP A 29 7.62 -18.01 -10.26
CA TRP A 29 7.84 -16.64 -10.73
C TRP A 29 6.60 -16.02 -11.36
N LYS A 30 5.94 -16.75 -12.26
CA LYS A 30 4.70 -16.28 -12.91
C LYS A 30 3.58 -16.12 -11.88
N ALA A 31 3.44 -17.05 -10.94
CA ALA A 31 2.43 -16.98 -9.90
C ALA A 31 2.61 -15.75 -9.02
N LEU A 32 3.83 -15.50 -8.54
CA LEU A 32 4.12 -14.35 -7.70
C LEU A 32 3.94 -13.01 -8.45
N HIS A 33 4.33 -12.96 -9.72
CA HIS A 33 4.08 -11.78 -10.55
C HIS A 33 2.58 -11.49 -10.70
N ARG A 34 1.75 -12.53 -10.89
CA ARG A 34 0.29 -12.38 -10.94
C ARG A 34 -0.29 -11.86 -9.62
N ILE A 35 0.22 -12.35 -8.48
CA ILE A 35 -0.20 -11.86 -7.15
C ILE A 35 0.14 -10.37 -7.00
N LYS A 36 1.35 -9.96 -7.38
CA LYS A 36 1.76 -8.55 -7.35
C LYS A 36 0.87 -7.67 -8.22
N VAL A 37 0.59 -8.11 -9.45
CA VAL A 37 -0.31 -7.39 -10.37
C VAL A 37 -1.72 -7.31 -9.79
N ALA A 38 -2.26 -8.41 -9.27
CA ALA A 38 -3.56 -8.43 -8.63
C ALA A 38 -3.63 -7.47 -7.43
N ALA A 39 -2.62 -7.46 -6.55
CA ALA A 39 -2.55 -6.54 -5.42
C ALA A 39 -2.55 -5.07 -5.88
N ARG A 40 -1.78 -4.75 -6.93
CA ARG A 40 -1.73 -3.40 -7.53
C ARG A 40 -3.08 -2.98 -8.12
N LEU A 41 -3.73 -3.88 -8.85
CA LEU A 41 -5.05 -3.63 -9.43
C LEU A 41 -6.11 -3.42 -8.33
N SER A 42 -6.06 -4.20 -7.25
CA SER A 42 -6.95 -4.02 -6.10
C SER A 42 -6.77 -2.66 -5.43
N ILE A 43 -5.53 -2.22 -5.20
CA ILE A 43 -5.26 -0.87 -4.65
C ILE A 43 -5.88 0.20 -5.57
N GLY A 44 -5.57 0.15 -6.87
CA GLY A 44 -6.06 1.14 -7.81
C GLY A 44 -7.58 1.15 -7.95
N LEU A 45 -8.22 -0.03 -7.91
CA LEU A 45 -9.68 -0.15 -7.95
C LEU A 45 -10.35 0.49 -6.73
N VAL A 46 -9.80 0.28 -5.53
CA VAL A 46 -10.31 0.94 -4.30
C VAL A 46 -10.21 2.45 -4.44
N TRP A 47 -9.09 2.97 -4.95
CA TRP A 47 -8.91 4.40 -5.20
C TRP A 47 -9.92 4.99 -6.19
N VAL A 48 -10.16 4.28 -7.30
CA VAL A 48 -11.18 4.69 -8.27
C VAL A 48 -12.56 4.67 -7.65
N TRP A 49 -12.90 3.61 -6.92
CA TRP A 49 -14.21 3.46 -6.30
C TRP A 49 -14.47 4.53 -5.24
N GLU A 50 -13.52 4.74 -4.33
CA GLU A 50 -13.59 5.74 -3.25
C GLU A 50 -13.52 7.18 -3.76
N GLY A 51 -12.91 7.42 -4.92
CA GLY A 51 -12.95 8.72 -5.58
C GLY A 51 -14.28 8.97 -6.28
N LEU A 52 -14.76 7.99 -7.02
CA LEU A 52 -15.92 8.15 -7.88
C LEU A 52 -17.24 8.08 -7.11
N MET A 53 -17.47 7.01 -6.35
CA MET A 53 -18.77 6.74 -5.75
C MET A 53 -19.10 7.70 -4.60
N PRO A 54 -18.33 7.73 -3.49
CA PRO A 54 -18.74 8.49 -2.32
C PRO A 54 -18.42 9.98 -2.42
N LYS A 55 -17.67 10.45 -3.43
CA LYS A 55 -17.23 11.86 -3.50
C LYS A 55 -17.72 12.60 -4.74
N MET A 56 -17.88 11.93 -5.87
CA MET A 56 -18.40 12.56 -7.09
C MET A 56 -19.87 12.25 -7.33
N LEU A 57 -20.28 10.97 -7.21
CA LEU A 57 -21.65 10.56 -7.58
C LEU A 57 -22.64 10.62 -6.42
N PHE A 58 -22.23 10.19 -5.22
CA PHE A 58 -23.11 10.11 -4.04
C PHE A 58 -22.42 10.68 -2.79
N PRO A 59 -22.04 11.97 -2.80
CA PRO A 59 -21.48 12.61 -1.62
C PRO A 59 -22.52 12.74 -0.49
N ASN A 60 -22.07 12.47 0.73
CA ASN A 60 -22.89 12.57 1.94
C ASN A 60 -22.62 13.91 2.66
N ALA A 61 -23.65 14.52 3.25
CA ALA A 61 -23.57 15.72 4.07
C ALA A 61 -22.48 15.63 5.16
N THR A 62 -22.27 14.46 5.77
CA THR A 62 -21.20 14.25 6.75
C THR A 62 -19.81 14.50 6.17
N GLN A 63 -19.57 14.15 4.89
CA GLN A 63 -18.27 14.37 4.24
C GLN A 63 -18.04 15.84 3.92
N PHE A 64 -19.09 16.57 3.53
CA PHE A 64 -18.98 18.02 3.35
C PHE A 64 -18.66 18.71 4.67
N GLU A 65 -19.29 18.28 5.77
CA GLU A 65 -18.99 18.80 7.10
C GLU A 65 -17.57 18.44 7.56
N MET A 66 -17.07 17.24 7.25
CA MET A 66 -15.66 16.87 7.45
C MET A 66 -14.70 17.84 6.73
N VAL A 67 -14.94 18.11 5.44
CA VAL A 67 -14.12 19.06 4.65
C VAL A 67 -14.26 20.49 5.17
N ARG A 68 -15.46 20.88 5.60
CA ARG A 68 -15.69 22.21 6.17
C ARG A 68 -14.92 22.40 7.48
N ARG A 69 -14.97 21.40 8.37
CA ARG A 69 -14.27 21.39 9.67
C ARG A 69 -12.76 21.29 9.55
N SER A 70 -12.25 20.66 8.50
CA SER A 70 -10.80 20.57 8.27
C SER A 70 -10.17 21.94 8.00
N GLY A 71 -10.95 22.92 7.53
CA GLY A 71 -10.45 24.22 7.09
C GLY A 71 -9.56 24.16 5.84
N TRP A 72 -9.39 22.98 5.25
CA TRP A 72 -8.56 22.73 4.06
C TRP A 72 -9.47 22.57 2.84
N TRP A 73 -10.05 23.68 2.40
CA TRP A 73 -10.89 23.73 1.20
C TRP A 73 -10.62 25.01 0.41
N VAL A 74 -10.80 24.90 -0.90
CA VAL A 74 -10.67 26.00 -1.85
C VAL A 74 -12.00 26.14 -2.58
N GLY A 75 -12.53 27.36 -2.65
CA GLY A 75 -13.83 27.63 -3.29
C GLY A 75 -15.01 27.24 -2.41
N SER A 76 -15.37 25.96 -2.41
CA SER A 76 -16.39 25.40 -1.51
C SER A 76 -16.01 24.00 -1.00
N PRO A 77 -16.56 23.55 0.14
CA PRO A 77 -16.36 22.18 0.62
C PRO A 77 -16.82 21.12 -0.39
N GLU A 78 -17.90 21.38 -1.14
CA GLU A 78 -18.40 20.47 -2.15
C GLU A 78 -17.45 20.37 -3.35
N GLU A 79 -16.95 21.52 -3.83
CA GLU A 79 -16.02 21.57 -4.97
C GLU A 79 -14.69 20.91 -4.62
N THR A 80 -14.17 21.18 -3.41
CA THR A 80 -12.95 20.53 -2.90
C THR A 80 -13.13 19.02 -2.81
N LEU A 81 -14.28 18.55 -2.31
CA LEU A 81 -14.57 17.11 -2.21
C LEU A 81 -14.64 16.46 -3.60
N TRP A 82 -15.23 17.14 -4.58
CA TRP A 82 -15.29 16.66 -5.96
C TRP A 82 -13.90 16.55 -6.59
N TRP A 83 -13.07 17.59 -6.46
CA TRP A 83 -11.69 17.58 -6.96
C TRP A 83 -10.83 16.52 -6.27
N LEU A 84 -11.02 16.31 -4.97
CA LEU A 84 -10.39 15.22 -4.24
C LEU A 84 -10.81 13.86 -4.81
N GLY A 85 -12.10 13.67 -5.09
CA GLY A 85 -12.65 12.51 -5.78
C GLY A 85 -11.97 12.25 -7.13
N ALA A 86 -11.91 13.27 -7.98
CA ALA A 86 -11.27 13.20 -9.30
C ALA A 86 -9.77 12.86 -9.20
N ALA A 87 -9.05 13.49 -8.27
CA ALA A 87 -7.64 13.21 -8.03
C ALA A 87 -7.40 11.75 -7.63
N MET A 88 -8.28 11.17 -6.81
CA MET A 88 -8.17 9.76 -6.43
C MET A 88 -8.48 8.81 -7.60
N VAL A 89 -9.44 9.14 -8.46
CA VAL A 89 -9.69 8.34 -9.67
C VAL A 89 -8.46 8.32 -10.58
N VAL A 90 -7.85 9.50 -10.82
CA VAL A 90 -6.63 9.61 -11.63
C VAL A 90 -5.47 8.83 -10.99
N ALA A 91 -5.27 8.96 -9.68
CA ALA A 91 -4.25 8.21 -8.96
C ALA A 91 -4.50 6.70 -9.01
N GLY A 92 -5.74 6.25 -8.87
CA GLY A 92 -6.12 4.84 -8.99
C GLY A 92 -5.79 4.26 -10.37
N ILE A 93 -6.14 4.98 -11.45
CA ILE A 93 -5.77 4.60 -12.82
C ILE A 93 -4.25 4.56 -13.00
N ALA A 94 -3.52 5.55 -12.46
CA ALA A 94 -2.07 5.59 -12.51
C ALA A 94 -1.44 4.37 -11.79
N ILE A 95 -1.94 4.00 -10.61
CA ILE A 95 -1.51 2.79 -9.88
C ILE A 95 -1.76 1.54 -10.72
N MET A 96 -2.94 1.41 -11.34
CA MET A 96 -3.30 0.24 -12.16
C MET A 96 -2.38 0.10 -13.38
N SER A 97 -1.97 1.22 -13.99
CA SER A 97 -1.08 1.23 -15.16
C SER A 97 0.29 0.59 -14.92
N GLY A 98 0.76 0.54 -13.67
CA GLY A 98 2.06 0.00 -13.32
C GLY A 98 3.23 0.95 -13.58
N ILE A 99 2.95 2.20 -13.97
CA ILE A 99 3.95 3.24 -14.16
C ILE A 99 4.43 3.67 -12.76
N TRP A 100 5.73 3.54 -12.49
CA TRP A 100 6.37 3.96 -11.24
C TRP A 100 5.75 3.34 -9.98
N GLU A 101 5.49 2.02 -10.02
CA GLU A 101 4.72 1.27 -9.00
C GLU A 101 5.06 1.61 -7.55
N ARG A 102 6.34 1.78 -7.21
CA ARG A 102 6.77 2.12 -5.85
C ARG A 102 6.46 3.55 -5.46
N ALA A 103 6.62 4.51 -6.38
CA ALA A 103 6.23 5.89 -6.13
C ALA A 103 4.70 6.00 -6.02
N ALA A 104 3.97 5.31 -6.89
CA ALA A 104 2.51 5.25 -6.83
C ALA A 104 2.01 4.61 -5.53
N ALA A 105 2.63 3.51 -5.09
CA ALA A 105 2.35 2.89 -3.80
C ALA A 105 2.71 3.82 -2.63
N LEU A 106 3.85 4.51 -2.67
CA LEU A 106 4.24 5.46 -1.62
C LEU A 106 3.24 6.60 -1.48
N VAL A 107 2.92 7.26 -2.60
CA VAL A 107 1.99 8.39 -2.65
C VAL A 107 0.62 7.93 -2.16
N SER A 108 0.17 6.74 -2.60
CA SER A 108 -1.07 6.14 -2.12
C SER A 108 -1.05 5.92 -0.60
N THR A 109 0.01 5.32 -0.07
CA THR A 109 0.16 5.06 1.37
C THR A 109 0.17 6.36 2.18
N LEU A 110 0.91 7.36 1.72
CA LEU A 110 0.98 8.67 2.38
C LEU A 110 -0.37 9.40 2.33
N ALA A 111 -1.04 9.37 1.19
CA ALA A 111 -2.35 10.00 1.05
C ALA A 111 -3.41 9.33 1.94
N VAL A 112 -3.44 8.00 2.02
CA VAL A 112 -4.32 7.28 2.95
C VAL A 112 -4.03 7.66 4.40
N LEU A 113 -2.74 7.73 4.80
CA LEU A 113 -2.37 8.15 6.15
C LEU A 113 -2.81 9.59 6.47
N VAL A 114 -2.59 10.53 5.54
CA VAL A 114 -3.00 11.92 5.72
C VAL A 114 -4.53 12.02 5.86
N LEU A 115 -5.28 11.35 4.98
CA LEU A 115 -6.73 11.33 5.03
C LEU A 115 -7.23 10.67 6.33
N MET A 116 -6.60 9.59 6.78
CA MET A 116 -6.95 8.90 8.02
C MET A 116 -6.76 9.81 9.24
N VAL A 117 -5.62 10.51 9.34
CA VAL A 117 -5.36 11.47 10.42
C VAL A 117 -6.37 12.62 10.39
N LEU A 118 -6.70 13.13 9.20
CA LEU A 118 -7.66 14.22 9.04
C LEU A 118 -9.08 13.80 9.44
N VAL A 119 -9.52 12.60 9.05
CA VAL A 119 -10.84 12.07 9.39
C VAL A 119 -10.93 11.81 10.90
N ILE A 120 -9.96 11.13 11.49
CA ILE A 120 -9.94 10.86 12.94
C ILE A 120 -9.91 12.16 13.75
N GLY A 121 -9.13 13.14 13.31
CA GLY A 121 -9.01 14.43 14.00
C GLY A 121 -10.25 15.31 13.90
N THR A 122 -11.10 15.13 12.89
CA THR A 122 -12.28 15.98 12.66
C THR A 122 -13.59 15.31 13.06
N ASN A 123 -13.70 13.98 12.94
CA ASN A 123 -14.90 13.18 13.20
C ASN A 123 -14.53 11.78 13.74
N PRO A 124 -14.22 11.66 15.04
CA PRO A 124 -13.76 10.41 15.64
C PRO A 124 -14.80 9.29 15.61
N GLU A 125 -16.10 9.61 15.51
CA GLU A 125 -17.17 8.62 15.30
C GLU A 125 -16.98 7.77 14.03
N ALA A 126 -16.25 8.27 13.02
CA ALA A 126 -15.94 7.53 11.80
C ALA A 126 -15.05 6.29 12.04
N LEU A 127 -14.37 6.19 13.20
CA LEU A 127 -13.59 5.00 13.59
C LEU A 127 -14.48 3.78 13.86
N HIS A 128 -15.73 3.99 14.28
CA HIS A 128 -16.64 2.92 14.68
C HIS A 128 -17.62 2.52 13.58
N ASP A 129 -17.54 3.16 12.41
CA ASP A 129 -18.39 2.83 11.28
C ASP A 129 -17.99 1.43 10.74
N PRO A 130 -18.90 0.44 10.75
CA PRO A 130 -18.62 -0.90 10.23
C PRO A 130 -18.31 -0.91 8.73
N PHE A 131 -18.72 0.12 7.99
CA PHE A 131 -18.36 0.36 6.60
C PHE A 131 -17.26 1.44 6.46
N GLY A 132 -16.63 1.80 7.57
CA GLY A 132 -15.60 2.82 7.67
C GLY A 132 -14.27 2.46 6.99
N GLY A 133 -13.38 3.44 6.94
CA GLY A 133 -12.15 3.33 6.15
C GLY A 133 -11.06 2.41 6.71
N LEU A 134 -11.10 2.03 7.98
CA LEU A 134 -9.97 1.38 8.63
C LEU A 134 -9.66 -0.02 8.08
N VAL A 135 -10.69 -0.83 7.86
CA VAL A 135 -10.51 -2.21 7.37
C VAL A 135 -10.00 -2.18 5.92
N LYS A 136 -10.52 -1.29 5.07
CA LYS A 136 -10.03 -1.12 3.70
C LYS A 136 -8.59 -0.60 3.68
N ASP A 137 -8.25 0.35 4.55
CA ASP A 137 -6.90 0.91 4.65
C ASP A 137 -5.89 -0.16 5.08
N ALA A 138 -6.24 -1.05 6.01
CA ALA A 138 -5.41 -2.19 6.40
C ALA A 138 -5.11 -3.14 5.22
N CYS A 139 -6.10 -3.41 4.36
CA CYS A 139 -5.88 -4.18 3.13
C CYS A 139 -4.95 -3.46 2.16
N LEU A 140 -5.08 -2.13 2.02
CA LEU A 140 -4.21 -1.31 1.18
C LEU A 140 -2.76 -1.32 1.69
N PHE A 141 -2.54 -1.21 3.00
CA PHE A 141 -1.21 -1.31 3.59
C PHE A 141 -0.56 -2.67 3.32
N THR A 142 -1.32 -3.76 3.42
CA THR A 142 -0.82 -5.12 3.14
C THR A 142 -0.43 -5.26 1.66
N CYS A 143 -1.28 -4.79 0.76
CA CYS A 143 -1.00 -4.80 -0.68
C CYS A 143 0.20 -3.92 -1.04
N ALA A 144 0.32 -2.74 -0.42
CA ALA A 144 1.47 -1.85 -0.61
C ALA A 144 2.76 -2.49 -0.09
N ALA A 145 2.72 -3.11 1.09
CA ALA A 145 3.88 -3.81 1.66
C ALA A 145 4.35 -4.96 0.75
N LEU A 146 3.43 -5.69 0.13
CA LEU A 146 3.75 -6.73 -0.86
C LEU A 146 4.44 -6.17 -2.12
N VAL A 147 4.06 -4.97 -2.57
CA VAL A 147 4.75 -4.27 -3.67
C VAL A 147 6.14 -3.77 -3.25
N TRP A 148 6.29 -3.31 -2.00
CA TRP A 148 7.55 -2.76 -1.48
C TRP A 148 8.59 -3.83 -1.16
N TRP A 149 8.20 -4.90 -0.48
CA TRP A 149 9.08 -6.00 -0.09
C TRP A 149 9.46 -6.91 -1.26
N TRP A 150 8.88 -6.70 -2.44
CA TRP A 150 9.33 -7.38 -3.65
C TRP A 150 10.81 -7.06 -3.93
N PRO A 151 11.73 -8.05 -3.88
CA PRO A 151 13.17 -7.81 -4.00
C PRO A 151 13.51 -7.11 -5.32
N LYS A 152 14.43 -6.14 -5.27
CA LYS A 152 14.99 -5.47 -6.48
C LYS A 152 15.74 -6.45 -7.40
N ALA A 153 16.12 -7.62 -6.89
CA ALA A 153 17.11 -8.51 -7.50
C ALA A 153 16.65 -9.29 -8.75
N LEU A 154 15.41 -9.13 -9.22
CA LEU A 154 14.94 -9.82 -10.44
C LEU A 154 14.25 -8.89 -11.45
N GLY A 155 14.66 -7.62 -11.45
CA GLY A 155 14.31 -6.66 -12.48
C GLY A 155 15.53 -6.30 -13.32
N ARG A 156 16.04 -7.28 -14.07
CA ARG A 156 17.27 -7.26 -14.91
C ARG A 156 18.58 -7.44 -14.17
#